data_AF-A0A520SFU8-F1
#
_entry.id   AF-A0A520SFU8-F1
#
_cell.length_a   1.000
_cell.length_b   1.000
_cell.length_c   1.000
_cell.angle_alpha   90.00
_cell.angle_beta   90.00
_cell.angle_gamma   90.00
#
_symmetry.space_group_name_H-M   'P 1'
#
loop_
_entity.id
_entity.type
_entity.pdbx_description
1 polymer ?
#
loop_
_entity_poly.entity_id
_entity_poly.type
_entity_poly.pdbx_seq_one_letter_code
_entity_poly.pdbx_strand_id
1 'polypeptide(L)'
;MKWEEIDQQACSVARALAVLGERWTLLIIRDAFRGTRRFDDFQRSLGVTRHRLSERLRKLVGEGVLTRVAYMERPTRYEYRLTRKGLALYPVLMTLSQWGDDWLDDGNGPPQYYRHSLCGKQTRAILCCDECGDPLRPEEVSAQAGEVLSTYIAHLASRGEEVPSDGELARDAARYWRENRSDEA
;
A
#
# COMPACT_ATOMS: atom_id res chain seq x y z
N MET A 1 11.90 -17.25 -5.62
CA MET A 1 10.90 -16.68 -4.70
C MET A 1 9.53 -16.89 -5.32
N LYS A 2 8.60 -17.57 -4.64
CA LYS A 2 7.21 -17.67 -5.12
C LYS A 2 6.45 -16.44 -4.62
N TRP A 3 5.69 -15.80 -5.51
CA TRP A 3 4.88 -14.61 -5.18
C TRP A 3 3.87 -14.87 -4.05
N GLU A 4 3.48 -16.13 -3.86
CA GLU A 4 2.54 -16.61 -2.84
C GLU A 4 3.04 -16.46 -1.39
N GLU A 5 4.34 -16.22 -1.16
CA GLU A 5 4.94 -16.11 0.19
C GLU A 5 5.40 -14.68 0.52
N ILE A 6 5.02 -13.69 -0.30
CA ILE A 6 5.49 -12.31 -0.16
C ILE A 6 4.92 -11.59 1.08
N ASP A 7 3.74 -12.01 1.53
CA ASP A 7 3.10 -11.59 2.79
C ASP A 7 3.82 -12.11 4.04
N GLN A 8 4.61 -13.18 3.90
CA GLN A 8 5.35 -13.81 4.99
C GLN A 8 6.73 -13.19 5.24
N GLN A 9 7.10 -12.13 4.52
CA GLN A 9 8.39 -11.44 4.67
C GLN A 9 8.35 -10.39 5.81
N ALA A 10 9.48 -10.15 6.49
CA ALA A 10 9.58 -9.02 7.42
C ALA A 10 9.59 -7.66 6.70
N CYS A 11 9.91 -7.64 5.39
CA CYS A 11 9.90 -6.44 4.58
C CYS A 11 8.48 -5.86 4.44
N SER A 12 8.28 -4.64 4.95
CA SER A 12 6.99 -3.96 4.91
C SER A 12 6.51 -3.65 3.49
N VAL A 13 7.42 -3.38 2.55
CA VAL A 13 7.08 -3.17 1.13
C VAL A 13 6.54 -4.45 0.51
N ALA A 14 7.20 -5.59 0.75
CA ALA A 14 6.77 -6.90 0.27
C ALA A 14 5.35 -7.25 0.78
N ARG A 15 5.10 -7.06 2.08
CA ARG A 15 3.76 -7.26 2.67
C ARG A 15 2.70 -6.33 2.06
N ALA A 16 3.04 -5.07 1.82
CA ALA A 16 2.13 -4.14 1.16
C ALA A 16 1.80 -4.59 -0.27
N LEU A 17 2.78 -5.10 -1.02
CA LEU A 17 2.60 -5.63 -2.38
C LEU A 17 1.72 -6.89 -2.42
N ALA A 18 1.68 -7.70 -1.35
CA ALA A 18 0.73 -8.82 -1.25
C ALA A 18 -0.74 -8.36 -1.38
N VAL A 19 -1.03 -7.14 -0.90
CA VAL A 19 -2.36 -6.52 -0.94
C VAL A 19 -2.53 -5.69 -2.21
N LEU A 20 -1.56 -4.80 -2.49
CA LEU A 20 -1.64 -3.72 -3.48
C LEU A 20 -1.10 -4.09 -4.86
N GLY A 21 -0.22 -5.10 -4.96
CA GLY A 21 0.55 -5.43 -6.16
C GLY A 21 -0.26 -6.02 -7.31
N GLU A 22 -1.59 -6.12 -7.17
CA GLU A 22 -2.47 -6.50 -8.27
C GLU A 22 -2.90 -5.26 -9.06
N ARG A 23 -2.78 -5.33 -10.39
CA ARG A 23 -2.90 -4.23 -11.36
C ARG A 23 -4.11 -3.30 -11.15
N TRP A 24 -5.27 -3.84 -10.78
CA TRP A 24 -6.50 -3.05 -10.65
C TRP A 24 -6.64 -2.39 -9.28
N THR A 25 -5.85 -2.80 -8.29
CA THR A 25 -6.02 -2.37 -6.91
C THR A 25 -5.86 -0.86 -6.76
N LEU A 26 -4.73 -0.32 -7.20
CA LEU A 26 -4.48 1.13 -7.07
C LEU A 26 -5.44 1.95 -7.94
N LEU A 27 -5.96 1.40 -9.04
CA LEU A 27 -6.99 2.05 -9.86
C LEU A 27 -8.35 2.10 -9.16
N ILE A 28 -8.75 1.01 -8.47
CA ILE A 28 -9.95 1.01 -7.61
C ILE A 28 -9.80 2.04 -6.50
N ILE A 29 -8.64 2.09 -5.84
CA ILE A 29 -8.40 3.05 -4.75
C ILE A 29 -8.41 4.50 -5.28
N ARG A 30 -7.79 4.76 -6.45
CA ARG A 30 -7.84 6.07 -7.13
C ARG A 30 -9.28 6.51 -7.37
N ASP A 31 -10.11 5.63 -7.92
CA ASP A 31 -11.51 5.95 -8.20
C ASP A 31 -12.31 6.16 -6.89
N ALA A 32 -12.00 5.41 -5.83
CA ALA A 32 -12.61 5.61 -4.52
C ALA A 32 -12.28 6.98 -3.92
N PHE A 33 -11.04 7.47 -4.07
CA PHE A 33 -10.66 8.84 -3.68
C PHE A 33 -11.38 9.91 -4.50
N ARG A 34 -11.72 9.61 -5.76
CA ARG A 34 -12.54 10.48 -6.62
C ARG A 34 -14.05 10.40 -6.30
N GLY A 35 -14.44 9.62 -5.30
CA GLY A 35 -15.83 9.51 -4.84
C GLY A 35 -16.62 8.37 -5.47
N THR A 36 -16.01 7.50 -6.27
CA THR A 36 -16.65 6.28 -6.77
C THR A 36 -16.91 5.33 -5.60
N ARG A 37 -18.17 4.91 -5.40
CA ARG A 37 -18.54 4.01 -4.30
C ARG A 37 -19.33 2.79 -4.72
N ARG A 38 -19.92 2.76 -5.92
CA ARG A 38 -20.78 1.65 -6.36
C ARG A 38 -20.06 0.72 -7.32
N PHE A 39 -20.43 -0.56 -7.28
CA PHE A 39 -19.83 -1.59 -8.12
C PHE A 39 -19.89 -1.25 -9.62
N ASP A 40 -21.07 -0.87 -10.12
CA ASP A 40 -21.24 -0.56 -11.54
C ASP A 40 -20.47 0.70 -11.96
N ASP A 41 -20.27 1.65 -11.05
CA ASP A 41 -19.50 2.87 -11.33
C ASP A 41 -18.00 2.52 -11.46
N PHE A 42 -17.47 1.68 -10.57
CA PHE A 42 -16.11 1.13 -10.71
C PHE A 42 -15.96 0.32 -12.00
N GLN A 43 -16.94 -0.54 -12.32
CA GLN A 43 -16.88 -1.37 -13.52
C GLN A 43 -16.85 -0.51 -14.79
N ARG A 44 -17.72 0.51 -14.87
CA ARG A 44 -17.76 1.45 -16.01
C ARG A 44 -16.46 2.26 -16.14
N SER A 45 -15.91 2.73 -15.02
CA SER A 45 -14.68 3.54 -15.01
C SER A 45 -13.44 2.73 -15.42
N LEU A 46 -13.32 1.49 -14.94
CA LEU A 46 -12.11 0.68 -15.11
C LEU A 46 -12.13 -0.24 -16.33
N GLY A 47 -13.31 -0.55 -16.88
CA GLY A 47 -13.46 -1.49 -18.00
C GLY A 47 -13.08 -2.94 -17.65
N VAL A 48 -12.78 -3.24 -16.39
CA VAL A 48 -12.43 -4.57 -15.92
C VAL A 48 -13.66 -5.50 -15.91
N THR A 49 -13.43 -6.80 -16.02
CA THR A 49 -14.52 -7.79 -15.94
C THR A 49 -15.16 -7.76 -14.55
N ARG A 50 -16.48 -8.01 -14.49
CA ARG A 50 -17.23 -8.04 -13.23
C ARG A 50 -16.67 -9.06 -12.24
N HIS A 51 -16.21 -10.22 -12.73
CA HIS A 51 -15.61 -11.25 -11.89
C HIS A 51 -14.33 -10.74 -11.21
N ARG A 52 -13.40 -10.16 -11.98
CA ARG A 52 -12.16 -9.59 -11.44
C ARG A 52 -12.41 -8.43 -10.48
N LEU A 53 -13.36 -7.54 -10.81
CA LEU A 53 -13.72 -6.45 -9.89
C LEU A 53 -14.29 -6.98 -8.57
N SER A 54 -15.16 -7.99 -8.63
CA SER A 54 -15.74 -8.64 -7.45
C SER A 54 -14.66 -9.29 -6.57
N GLU A 55 -13.72 -10.01 -7.18
CA GLU A 55 -12.54 -10.58 -6.51
C GLU A 55 -11.72 -9.51 -5.79
N ARG A 56 -11.38 -8.42 -6.48
CA ARG A 56 -10.57 -7.32 -5.92
C ARG A 56 -11.27 -6.57 -4.80
N LEU A 57 -12.55 -6.21 -4.99
CA LEU A 57 -13.32 -5.52 -3.95
C LEU A 57 -13.50 -6.41 -2.71
N ARG A 58 -13.72 -7.72 -2.89
CA ARG A 58 -13.80 -8.67 -1.77
C ARG A 58 -12.48 -8.73 -1.01
N LYS A 59 -11.34 -8.83 -1.71
CA LYS A 59 -10.01 -8.81 -1.07
C LYS A 59 -9.77 -7.51 -0.31
N LEU A 60 -10.06 -6.36 -0.90
CA LEU A 60 -9.89 -5.06 -0.24
C LEU A 60 -10.78 -4.88 0.99
N VAL A 61 -11.98 -5.47 1.00
CA VAL A 61 -12.84 -5.51 2.18
C VAL A 61 -12.29 -6.46 3.24
N GLY A 62 -11.84 -7.66 2.86
CA GLY A 62 -11.21 -8.62 3.77
C GLY A 62 -9.94 -8.08 4.44
N GLU A 63 -9.16 -7.29 3.69
CA GLU A 63 -7.96 -6.60 4.16
C GLU A 63 -8.27 -5.34 4.98
N GLY A 64 -9.54 -4.96 5.12
CA GLY A 64 -9.96 -3.75 5.83
C GLY A 64 -9.51 -2.45 5.16
N VAL A 65 -9.16 -2.47 3.86
CA VAL A 65 -8.83 -1.26 3.07
C VAL A 65 -10.11 -0.54 2.66
N LEU A 66 -11.14 -1.31 2.31
CA LEU A 66 -12.49 -0.84 2.05
C LEU A 66 -13.44 -1.44 3.09
N THR A 67 -14.58 -0.79 3.31
CA THR A 67 -15.73 -1.37 4.00
C THR A 67 -16.93 -1.36 3.09
N ARG A 68 -17.78 -2.39 3.20
CA ARG A 68 -19.00 -2.55 2.42
C ARG A 68 -20.19 -2.15 3.29
N VAL A 69 -20.85 -1.05 2.93
CA VAL A 69 -21.93 -0.44 3.73
C VAL A 69 -23.22 -0.46 2.93
N ALA A 70 -24.32 -0.88 3.54
CA ALA A 70 -25.64 -0.75 2.93
C ALA A 70 -26.07 0.72 2.93
N TYR A 71 -26.51 1.24 1.79
CA TYR A 71 -27.04 2.61 1.68
C TYR A 71 -28.54 2.66 1.36
N MET A 72 -29.13 1.50 1.06
CA MET A 72 -30.55 1.32 0.78
C MET A 72 -30.92 -0.07 1.27
N GLU A 73 -32.07 -0.20 1.93
CA GLU A 73 -32.50 -1.48 2.51
C GLU A 73 -33.42 -2.29 1.58
N ARG A 74 -34.20 -1.64 0.71
CA ARG A 74 -35.23 -2.29 -0.14
C ARG A 74 -35.24 -1.75 -1.59
N PRO A 75 -34.66 -2.46 -2.58
CA PRO A 75 -33.79 -3.63 -2.42
C PRO A 75 -32.49 -3.22 -1.73
N THR A 76 -31.84 -4.16 -1.04
CA THR A 76 -30.57 -3.86 -0.36
C THR A 76 -29.50 -3.48 -1.39
N ARG A 77 -28.93 -2.28 -1.27
CA ARG A 77 -27.81 -1.83 -2.12
C ARG A 77 -26.62 -1.47 -1.26
N TYR A 78 -25.45 -1.85 -1.76
CA TYR A 78 -24.18 -1.64 -1.07
C TYR A 78 -23.32 -0.63 -1.80
N GLU A 79 -22.50 0.06 -1.02
CA GLU A 79 -21.41 0.87 -1.50
C GLU A 79 -20.12 0.53 -0.76
N TYR A 80 -19.00 0.87 -1.37
CA TYR A 80 -17.65 0.65 -0.85
C TYR A 80 -17.09 1.99 -0.39
N ARG A 81 -16.60 2.05 0.84
CA ARG A 81 -15.99 3.24 1.42
C ARG A 81 -14.57 2.95 1.87
N LEU A 82 -13.67 3.91 1.68
CA LEU A 82 -12.31 3.83 2.23
C LEU A 82 -12.38 3.81 3.76
N THR A 83 -11.61 2.90 4.36
CA THR A 83 -11.35 2.91 5.81
C THR A 83 -10.16 3.81 6.12
N ARG A 84 -9.76 3.91 7.40
CA ARG A 84 -8.49 4.56 7.77
C ARG A 84 -7.28 3.93 7.05
N LYS A 85 -7.24 2.60 6.93
CA LYS A 85 -6.20 1.87 6.19
C LYS A 85 -6.22 2.22 4.70
N GLY A 86 -7.40 2.36 4.10
CA GLY A 86 -7.54 2.80 2.71
C GLY A 86 -7.16 4.26 2.47
N LEU A 87 -7.54 5.17 3.38
CA LEU A 87 -7.17 6.59 3.30
C LEU A 87 -5.66 6.79 3.40
N ALA A 88 -4.96 5.96 4.17
CA ALA A 88 -3.50 5.98 4.26
C ALA A 88 -2.76 5.66 2.95
N LEU A 89 -3.46 5.19 1.90
CA LEU A 89 -2.88 4.96 0.57
C LEU A 89 -2.82 6.24 -0.29
N TYR A 90 -3.37 7.36 0.17
CA TYR A 90 -3.34 8.60 -0.60
C TYR A 90 -1.91 9.05 -0.99
N PRO A 91 -0.92 9.07 -0.07
CA PRO A 91 0.45 9.45 -0.43
C PRO A 91 1.06 8.55 -1.50
N VAL A 92 0.80 7.23 -1.44
CA VAL A 92 1.26 6.25 -2.44
C VAL A 92 0.70 6.58 -3.83
N LEU A 93 -0.58 6.95 -3.92
CA LEU A 93 -1.17 7.36 -5.19
C LEU A 93 -0.59 8.67 -5.72
N MET A 94 -0.32 9.64 -4.86
CA MET A 94 0.22 10.93 -5.29
C MET A 94 1.64 10.80 -5.82
N THR A 95 2.51 10.06 -5.12
CA THR A 95 3.89 9.84 -5.58
C THR A 95 3.94 8.93 -6.82
N LEU A 96 3.07 7.92 -6.91
CA LEU A 96 2.97 7.08 -8.11
C LEU A 96 2.45 7.86 -9.32
N SER A 97 1.44 8.73 -9.14
CA SER A 97 0.93 9.60 -10.21
C SER A 97 2.04 10.51 -10.72
N GLN A 98 2.78 11.15 -9.81
CA GLN A 98 3.88 12.03 -10.18
C GLN A 98 4.98 11.28 -10.96
N TRP A 99 5.32 10.05 -10.55
CA TRP A 99 6.26 9.23 -11.33
C TRP A 99 5.72 8.94 -12.75
N GLY A 100 4.43 8.64 -12.89
CA GLY A 100 3.82 8.48 -14.21
C GLY A 100 3.86 9.77 -15.04
N ASP A 101 3.59 10.91 -14.41
CA ASP A 101 3.62 12.22 -15.06
C ASP A 101 5.04 12.62 -15.50
N ASP A 102 6.06 12.30 -14.72
CA ASP A 102 7.45 12.69 -15.01
C ASP A 102 8.11 11.77 -16.06
N TRP A 103 7.61 10.52 -16.24
CA TRP A 103 8.30 9.50 -17.05
C TRP A 103 7.48 8.85 -18.17
N LEU A 104 6.15 8.93 -18.13
CA LEU A 104 5.24 8.21 -19.05
C LEU A 104 4.25 9.16 -19.75
N ASP A 105 4.56 10.46 -19.83
CA ASP A 105 3.66 11.45 -20.43
C ASP A 105 3.75 11.54 -21.97
N ASP A 106 4.73 10.85 -22.57
CA ASP A 106 5.05 10.90 -24.00
C ASP A 106 5.21 12.34 -24.53
N GLY A 107 5.67 13.27 -23.68
CA GLY A 107 5.83 14.69 -24.02
C GLY A 107 4.52 15.50 -24.07
N ASN A 108 3.38 14.91 -23.68
CA ASN A 108 2.08 15.58 -23.65
C ASN A 108 1.82 16.31 -22.32
N GLY A 109 2.68 16.10 -21.31
CA GLY A 109 2.47 16.56 -19.96
C GLY A 109 1.45 15.70 -19.18
N PRO A 110 1.25 16.01 -17.89
CA PRO A 110 0.39 15.23 -17.02
C PRO A 110 -1.08 15.29 -17.49
N PRO A 111 -1.84 14.18 -17.40
CA PRO A 111 -3.25 14.17 -17.77
C PRO A 111 -4.13 15.00 -16.83
N GLN A 112 -3.63 15.33 -15.63
CA GLN A 112 -4.31 16.20 -14.68
C GLN A 112 -3.32 16.83 -13.70
N TYR A 113 -3.62 18.06 -13.27
CA TYR A 113 -2.89 18.72 -12.19
C TYR A 113 -3.62 18.57 -10.86
N TYR A 114 -2.87 18.31 -9.79
CA TYR A 114 -3.40 18.36 -8.42
C TYR A 114 -3.35 19.79 -7.89
N ARG A 115 -4.43 20.22 -7.24
CA ARG A 115 -4.56 21.54 -6.63
C ARG A 115 -4.76 21.39 -5.13
N HIS A 116 -3.98 22.11 -4.33
CA HIS A 116 -4.22 22.17 -2.90
C HIS A 116 -5.43 23.07 -2.63
N SER A 117 -6.54 22.47 -2.19
CA SER A 117 -7.83 23.16 -2.07
C SER A 117 -7.81 24.40 -1.17
N LEU A 118 -6.97 24.41 -0.12
CA LEU A 118 -6.92 25.53 0.82
C LEU A 118 -6.23 26.78 0.24
N CYS A 119 -5.21 26.62 -0.60
CA CYS A 119 -4.47 27.76 -1.17
C CYS A 119 -4.70 27.96 -2.67
N GLY A 120 -5.37 27.03 -3.34
CA GLY A 120 -5.64 27.08 -4.78
C GLY A 120 -4.40 26.92 -5.67
N LYS A 121 -3.23 26.59 -5.11
CA LYS A 121 -2.02 26.38 -5.92
C LYS A 121 -1.97 24.96 -6.45
N GLN A 122 -1.41 24.81 -7.64
CA GLN A 122 -0.98 23.50 -8.12
C GLN A 122 0.06 22.93 -7.17
N THR A 123 -0.02 21.64 -6.89
CA THR A 123 0.83 20.97 -5.91
C THR A 123 1.41 19.68 -6.48
N ARG A 124 2.58 19.30 -5.97
CA ARG A 124 3.23 18.01 -6.19
C ARG A 124 3.42 17.33 -4.83
N ALA A 125 3.61 16.01 -4.83
CA ALA A 125 3.93 15.30 -3.61
C ALA A 125 5.42 15.51 -3.28
N ILE A 126 5.72 15.85 -2.03
CA ILE A 126 7.08 15.94 -1.52
C ILE A 126 7.14 15.07 -0.27
N LEU A 127 8.13 14.18 -0.22
CA LEU A 127 8.46 13.43 0.99
C LEU A 127 9.45 14.27 1.79
N CYS A 128 9.14 14.52 3.05
CA CYS A 128 9.98 15.31 3.96
C CYS A 128 10.29 14.51 5.22
N CYS A 129 11.42 14.81 5.85
CA CYS A 129 11.72 14.37 7.21
C CYS A 129 10.70 14.98 8.17
N ASP A 130 10.16 14.18 9.08
CA ASP A 130 9.18 14.59 10.08
C ASP A 130 9.76 15.45 11.20
N GLU A 131 11.07 15.36 11.44
CA GLU A 131 11.77 16.14 12.46
C GLU A 131 12.20 17.54 11.97
N CYS A 132 12.87 17.64 10.82
CA CYS A 132 13.38 18.92 10.30
C CYS A 132 12.54 19.55 9.19
N GLY A 133 11.69 18.77 8.51
CA GLY A 133 10.88 19.24 7.38
C GLY A 133 11.58 19.26 6.02
N ASP A 134 12.87 18.96 5.95
CA ASP A 134 13.62 18.95 4.69
C ASP A 134 13.20 17.76 3.79
N PRO A 135 13.26 17.91 2.46
CA PRO A 135 12.95 16.81 1.54
C PRO A 135 13.85 15.60 1.74
N LEU A 136 13.26 14.39 1.78
CA LEU A 136 14.01 13.14 1.84
C LEU A 136 14.64 12.84 0.48
N ARG A 137 15.96 12.63 0.45
CA ARG A 137 16.70 12.17 -0.73
C ARG A 137 17.20 10.74 -0.52
N PRO A 138 17.21 9.89 -1.58
CA PRO A 138 17.65 8.51 -1.44
C PRO A 138 19.07 8.37 -0.89
N GLU A 139 19.96 9.31 -1.19
CA GLU A 139 21.36 9.29 -0.74
C GLU A 139 21.51 9.70 0.73
N GLU A 140 20.49 10.34 1.31
CA GLU A 140 20.47 10.89 2.67
C GLU A 140 19.63 10.01 3.63
N VAL A 141 19.01 8.94 3.13
CA VAL A 141 18.16 8.03 3.92
C VAL A 141 18.72 6.61 3.88
N SER A 142 19.20 6.13 5.02
CA SER A 142 19.63 4.74 5.20
C SER A 142 18.59 3.92 5.96
N ALA A 143 18.32 2.70 5.50
CA ALA A 143 17.52 1.75 6.27
C ALA A 143 18.31 1.22 7.47
N GLN A 144 17.68 1.18 8.64
CA GLN A 144 18.22 0.55 9.85
C GLN A 144 17.30 -0.57 10.31
N ALA A 145 17.87 -1.57 10.99
CA ALA A 145 17.12 -2.68 11.55
C ALA A 145 16.18 -2.16 12.66
N GLY A 146 14.87 -2.26 12.40
CA GLY A 146 13.85 -2.06 13.43
C GLY A 146 13.76 -3.24 14.39
N GLU A 147 12.90 -3.14 15.40
CA GLU A 147 12.72 -4.12 16.48
C GLU A 147 12.67 -5.58 15.99
N VAL A 148 11.88 -5.86 14.94
CA VAL A 148 11.73 -7.22 14.38
C VAL A 148 13.05 -7.83 13.93
N LEU A 149 13.88 -7.05 13.21
CA LEU A 149 15.16 -7.53 12.69
C LEU A 149 16.23 -7.49 13.78
N SER A 150 16.27 -6.44 14.58
CA SER A 150 17.27 -6.29 15.66
C SER A 150 17.16 -7.38 16.72
N THR A 151 15.95 -7.79 17.12
CA THR A 151 15.75 -8.90 18.04
C THR A 151 16.22 -10.24 17.45
N TYR A 152 15.96 -10.47 16.16
CA TYR A 152 16.42 -11.69 15.49
C TYR A 152 17.94 -11.70 15.30
N ILE A 153 18.55 -10.56 14.95
CA ILE A 153 20.01 -10.43 14.88
C ILE A 153 20.64 -10.71 16.25
N ALA A 154 20.06 -10.17 17.33
CA ALA A 154 20.54 -10.44 18.68
C ALA A 154 20.40 -11.93 19.05
N HIS A 155 19.32 -12.60 18.62
CA HIS A 155 19.13 -14.04 18.79
C HIS A 155 20.23 -14.84 18.09
N LEU A 156 20.52 -14.56 16.80
CA LEU A 156 21.62 -15.19 16.07
C LEU A 156 22.98 -14.97 16.75
N ALA A 157 23.26 -13.73 17.17
CA ALA A 157 24.51 -13.38 17.85
C ALA A 157 24.70 -14.16 19.15
N SER A 158 23.65 -14.32 19.97
CA SER A 158 23.70 -15.10 21.21
C SER A 158 24.02 -16.59 21.00
N ARG A 159 23.82 -17.10 19.78
CA ARG A 159 24.08 -18.48 19.38
C ARG A 159 25.39 -18.62 18.59
N GLY A 160 26.10 -17.52 18.35
CA GLY A 160 27.31 -17.49 17.53
C GLY A 160 27.04 -17.78 16.04
N GLU A 161 25.82 -17.55 15.57
CA GLU A 161 25.43 -17.75 14.17
C GLU A 161 25.72 -16.49 13.35
N GLU A 162 26.14 -16.66 12.09
CA GLU A 162 26.38 -15.55 11.17
C GLU A 162 25.07 -14.88 10.75
N VAL A 163 25.10 -13.56 10.59
CA VAL A 163 23.96 -12.79 10.07
C VAL A 163 23.88 -13.02 8.55
N PRO A 164 22.77 -13.58 8.04
CA PRO A 164 22.61 -13.81 6.61
C PRO A 164 22.40 -12.51 5.82
N SER A 165 22.39 -12.61 4.50
CA SER A 165 22.12 -11.47 3.61
C SER A 165 20.75 -10.81 3.90
N ASP A 166 20.57 -9.53 3.57
CA ASP A 166 19.34 -8.77 3.87
C ASP A 166 18.04 -9.49 3.44
N GLY A 167 18.04 -10.13 2.26
CA GLY A 167 16.88 -10.85 1.73
C GLY A 167 16.58 -12.20 2.41
N GLU A 168 17.59 -12.82 3.02
CA GLU A 168 17.43 -14.04 3.83
C GLU A 168 17.09 -13.67 5.28
N LEU A 169 17.77 -12.65 5.81
CA LEU A 169 17.54 -12.09 7.13
C LEU A 169 16.07 -11.71 7.34
N ALA A 170 15.46 -10.99 6.38
CA ALA A 170 14.05 -10.61 6.47
C ALA A 170 13.08 -11.80 6.44
N ARG A 171 13.44 -12.90 5.79
CA ARG A 171 12.62 -14.10 5.69
C ARG A 171 12.70 -14.94 6.95
N ASP A 172 13.91 -15.12 7.46
CA ASP A 172 14.17 -15.95 8.63
C ASP A 172 13.73 -15.26 9.92
N ALA A 173 13.90 -13.94 10.02
CA ALA A 173 13.29 -13.14 11.09
C ALA A 173 11.77 -13.31 11.12
N ALA A 174 11.10 -13.27 9.95
CA ALA A 174 9.66 -13.42 9.89
C ALA A 174 9.19 -14.83 10.31
N ARG A 175 9.98 -15.86 10.01
CA ARG A 175 9.72 -17.24 10.44
C ARG A 175 9.88 -17.37 11.96
N TYR A 176 11.00 -16.89 12.49
CA TYR A 176 11.28 -16.83 13.92
C TYR A 176 10.12 -16.19 14.68
N TRP A 177 9.64 -15.03 14.24
CA TRP A 177 8.52 -14.35 14.91
C TRP A 177 7.18 -15.06 14.78
N ARG A 178 6.92 -15.82 13.70
CA ARG A 178 5.70 -16.64 13.60
C ARG A 178 5.72 -17.82 14.58
N GLU A 179 6.88 -18.43 14.74
CA GLU A 179 7.07 -19.58 15.63
C GLU A 179 7.13 -19.18 17.12
N ASN A 180 7.52 -17.93 17.40
CA ASN A 180 7.69 -17.41 18.76
C ASN A 180 6.63 -16.36 19.17
N ARG A 181 5.58 -16.16 18.38
CA ARG A 181 4.42 -15.36 18.82
C ARG A 181 3.67 -16.16 19.90
N SER A 182 3.64 -15.65 21.13
CA SER A 182 2.67 -16.09 22.12
C SER A 182 1.25 -15.76 21.63
N ASP A 183 0.30 -16.68 21.85
CA ASP A 183 -1.14 -16.54 21.53
C ASP A 183 -1.86 -15.46 22.38
N GLU A 184 -1.20 -14.36 22.71
CA GLU A 184 -1.79 -13.24 23.45
C GLU A 184 -1.80 -11.97 22.58
N ALA A 185 -2.80 -11.88 21.71
CA ALA A 185 -3.34 -10.63 21.16
C ALA A 185 -4.74 -10.85 20.58
#